data_AF-A0A7W1UQW8-F1
#
_entry.id   AF-A0A7W1UQW8-F1
#
_cell.length_a   1.000
_cell.length_b   1.000
_cell.length_c   1.000
_cell.angle_alpha   90.00
_cell.angle_beta   90.00
_cell.angle_gamma   90.00
#
_symmetry.space_group_name_H-M   'P 1'
#
loop_
_entity.id
_entity.type
_entity.pdbx_description
1 polymer ?
#
loop_
_entity_poly.entity_id
_entity_poly.type
_entity_poly.pdbx_seq_one_letter_code
_entity_poly.pdbx_strand_id
1 'polypeptide(L)'
;VTDNNILWNSDLDSTNCVASYAPMGYFMNCDSLNWGNADQFYSAPSYTTISMNLSGTFDPSQITAYVWYDNVNGIWSCWGGFNSATNLYLDEHVASNVAAHLIVVSVKNGKLYTAILGTTITDNATYNLTLTETSETSFSNSLNTLP
;
A
#
# COMPACT_ATOMS: atom_id res chain seq x y z
N VAL A 1 -7.95 -14.50 -21.49
CA VAL A 1 -8.87 -13.40 -21.14
C VAL A 1 -9.37 -13.67 -19.73
N THR A 2 -8.50 -13.37 -18.77
CA THR A 2 -8.80 -13.15 -17.35
C THR A 2 -7.73 -12.16 -16.93
N ASP A 3 -7.85 -10.96 -17.47
CA ASP A 3 -6.81 -9.92 -17.49
C ASP A 3 -7.15 -8.85 -16.44
N ASN A 4 -7.50 -9.29 -15.22
CA ASN A 4 -7.92 -8.42 -14.11
C ASN A 4 -7.17 -8.73 -12.81
N ASN A 5 -6.06 -9.47 -12.86
CA ASN A 5 -5.30 -9.79 -11.65
C ASN A 5 -4.08 -8.89 -11.53
N ILE A 6 -3.91 -8.28 -10.36
CA ILE A 6 -2.68 -7.59 -10.03
C ILE A 6 -1.55 -8.60 -9.99
N LEU A 7 -0.51 -8.34 -10.78
CA LEU A 7 0.73 -9.09 -10.77
C LEU A 7 1.58 -8.61 -9.58
N TRP A 8 1.49 -9.33 -8.47
CA TRP A 8 2.51 -9.27 -7.43
C TRP A 8 3.78 -9.92 -7.98
N ASN A 9 4.89 -9.17 -8.04
CA ASN A 9 6.15 -9.67 -8.56
C ASN A 9 7.29 -9.32 -7.59
N SER A 10 7.87 -10.34 -6.95
CA SER A 10 9.04 -10.17 -6.07
C SER A 10 10.35 -9.95 -6.81
N ASP A 11 10.36 -10.09 -8.14
CA ASP A 11 11.56 -9.99 -8.98
C ASP A 11 11.30 -9.12 -10.22
N LEU A 12 12.08 -8.05 -10.38
CA LEU A 12 11.89 -7.03 -11.42
C LEU A 12 12.02 -7.60 -12.84
N ASP A 13 11.06 -7.27 -13.70
CA ASP A 13 11.40 -6.82 -15.06
C ASP A 13 10.55 -5.61 -15.47
N SER A 14 11.27 -4.65 -16.01
CA SER A 14 10.93 -3.31 -16.47
C SER A 14 9.54 -3.13 -17.11
N THR A 15 8.65 -2.34 -16.49
CA THR A 15 7.86 -1.24 -17.10
C THR A 15 6.80 -0.67 -16.15
N ASN A 16 6.74 0.67 -16.11
CA ASN A 16 5.71 1.56 -15.55
C ASN A 16 5.67 1.80 -14.01
N CYS A 17 6.03 3.05 -13.67
CA CYS A 17 5.91 3.79 -12.40
C CYS A 17 6.46 3.15 -11.10
N VAL A 18 7.79 3.10 -10.95
CA VAL A 18 8.43 2.70 -9.68
C VAL A 18 9.07 3.91 -8.99
N ALA A 19 8.60 4.25 -7.78
CA ALA A 19 9.40 4.94 -6.78
C ALA A 19 10.09 3.86 -5.92
N SER A 20 11.40 3.73 -6.06
CA SER A 20 12.20 2.69 -5.41
C SER A 20 12.28 2.91 -3.90
N TYR A 21 11.45 2.22 -3.11
CA TYR A 21 11.60 2.12 -1.66
C TYR A 21 11.46 0.68 -1.17
N ALA A 22 12.15 0.39 -0.08
CA ALA A 22 12.33 -0.93 0.46
C ALA A 22 11.09 -1.40 1.30
N PRO A 23 10.90 -2.70 1.55
CA PRO A 23 11.84 -3.80 1.32
C PRO A 23 12.08 -4.08 -0.16
N MET A 24 13.35 -4.20 -0.55
CA MET A 24 13.78 -4.41 -1.94
C MET A 24 13.08 -5.66 -2.49
N GLY A 25 12.18 -5.49 -3.47
CA GLY A 25 11.45 -6.59 -4.12
C GLY A 25 9.93 -6.55 -3.95
N TYR A 26 9.37 -5.80 -2.99
CA TYR A 26 7.91 -5.71 -2.83
C TYR A 26 7.37 -4.47 -3.52
N PHE A 27 6.82 -4.65 -4.72
CA PHE A 27 6.22 -3.58 -5.52
C PHE A 27 4.80 -3.96 -5.93
N MET A 28 3.91 -2.97 -5.94
CA MET A 28 2.64 -3.05 -6.65
C MET A 28 2.73 -2.11 -7.85
N ASN A 29 2.61 -2.66 -9.05
CA ASN A 29 2.69 -1.92 -10.30
C ASN A 29 1.29 -1.80 -10.91
N CYS A 30 0.96 -0.63 -11.45
CA CYS A 30 -0.20 -0.46 -12.30
C CYS A 30 0.11 -1.09 -13.67
N ASP A 31 -0.70 -2.05 -14.12
CA ASP A 31 -0.53 -2.64 -15.45
C ASP A 31 -1.05 -1.72 -16.57
N SER A 32 -0.68 -2.03 -17.82
CA SER A 32 -0.62 -1.05 -18.90
C SER A 32 -1.94 -0.69 -19.59
N LEU A 33 -3.10 -1.23 -19.19
CA LEU A 33 -4.37 -0.91 -19.87
C LEU A 33 -5.62 -0.72 -19.00
N ASN A 34 -5.61 -0.87 -17.67
CA ASN A 34 -6.80 -0.59 -16.85
C ASN A 34 -6.56 -0.04 -15.43
N TRP A 35 -5.33 -0.07 -14.91
CA TRP A 35 -5.01 0.50 -13.59
C TRP A 35 -4.23 1.80 -13.74
N GLY A 36 -4.71 2.87 -13.11
CA GLY A 36 -4.09 4.20 -13.14
C GLY A 36 -3.32 4.50 -11.87
N ASN A 37 -2.43 5.50 -11.93
CA ASN A 37 -2.01 6.15 -10.70
C ASN A 37 -3.21 6.92 -10.11
N ALA A 38 -3.21 7.10 -8.79
CA ALA A 38 -4.29 7.79 -8.09
C ALA A 38 -4.35 9.32 -8.35
N ASP A 39 -3.64 9.83 -9.36
CA ASP A 39 -3.62 11.25 -9.73
C ASP A 39 -4.99 11.78 -10.19
N GLN A 40 -5.98 10.89 -10.41
CA GLN A 40 -7.38 11.31 -10.56
C GLN A 40 -7.88 12.13 -9.35
N PHE A 41 -7.21 12.02 -8.20
CA PHE A 41 -7.48 12.77 -6.99
C PHE A 41 -6.57 14.02 -6.83
N TYR A 42 -5.75 14.39 -7.84
CA TYR A 42 -4.67 15.42 -7.82
C TYR A 42 -5.07 16.89 -7.65
N SER A 43 -6.23 17.17 -7.05
CA SER A 43 -6.56 18.55 -6.67
C SER A 43 -7.37 18.63 -5.39
N ALA A 44 -7.09 19.65 -4.57
CA ALA A 44 -7.93 20.02 -3.42
C ALA A 44 -9.39 20.25 -3.86
N PRO A 45 -10.39 19.83 -3.05
CA PRO A 45 -10.28 19.43 -1.65
C PRO A 45 -9.85 17.98 -1.41
N SER A 46 -9.41 17.24 -2.44
CA SER A 46 -9.43 15.78 -2.45
C SER A 46 -8.32 15.06 -1.67
N TYR A 47 -7.37 15.74 -1.01
CA TYR A 47 -6.25 15.09 -0.33
C TYR A 47 -6.22 15.33 1.17
N THR A 48 -5.80 14.31 1.90
CA THR A 48 -5.68 14.32 3.34
C THR A 48 -4.42 13.60 3.79
N THR A 49 -3.96 13.96 4.98
CA THR A 49 -2.91 13.21 5.67
C THR A 49 -3.55 12.01 6.35
N ILE A 50 -2.92 10.85 6.26
CA ILE A 50 -3.24 9.70 7.10
C ILE A 50 -2.02 9.26 7.88
N SER A 51 -2.27 8.60 9.01
CA SER A 51 -1.24 7.86 9.74
C SER A 51 -1.66 6.40 9.88
N MET A 52 -0.72 5.49 9.69
CA MET A 52 -0.87 4.05 9.89
C MET A 52 -0.03 3.66 11.10
N ASN A 53 -0.71 3.41 12.23
CA ASN A 53 -0.09 2.97 13.46
C ASN A 53 0.13 1.45 13.43
N LEU A 54 1.40 1.04 13.36
CA LEU A 54 1.80 -0.35 13.18
C LEU A 54 2.16 -0.98 14.52
N SER A 55 1.41 -1.99 14.95
CA SER A 55 1.76 -2.70 16.19
C SER A 55 3.02 -3.55 15.98
N GLY A 56 4.10 -3.24 16.69
CA GLY A 56 5.31 -4.07 16.71
C GLY A 56 6.62 -3.27 16.69
N THR A 57 7.67 -3.92 16.20
CA THR A 57 8.98 -3.29 15.98
C THR A 57 9.45 -3.72 14.62
N PHE A 58 9.68 -2.75 13.75
CA PHE A 58 10.04 -2.93 12.36
C PHE A 58 11.16 -1.96 12.00
N ASP A 59 11.98 -2.37 11.03
CA ASP A 59 13.01 -1.51 10.47
C ASP A 59 12.33 -0.52 9.50
N PRO A 60 12.50 0.80 9.67
CA PRO A 60 11.98 1.79 8.72
C PRO A 60 12.42 1.57 7.27
N SER A 61 13.59 0.98 7.06
CA SER A 61 14.09 0.62 5.73
C SER A 61 13.49 -0.66 5.17
N GLN A 62 12.63 -1.34 5.90
CA GLN A 62 11.96 -2.58 5.47
C GLN A 62 10.46 -2.44 5.60
N ILE A 63 9.90 -1.26 5.38
CA ILE A 63 8.46 -1.02 5.37
C ILE A 63 8.07 -0.17 4.18
N THR A 64 7.02 -0.60 3.47
CA THR A 64 6.33 0.19 2.47
C THR A 64 4.81 0.11 2.71
N ALA A 65 4.09 1.11 2.22
CA ALA A 65 2.64 1.18 2.34
C ALA A 65 1.99 1.60 1.03
N TYR A 66 0.75 1.16 0.84
CA TYR A 66 -0.07 1.46 -0.33
C TYR A 66 -1.50 1.77 0.09
N VAL A 67 -2.19 2.55 -0.74
CA VAL A 67 -3.63 2.74 -0.67
C VAL A 67 -4.25 2.20 -1.95
N TRP A 68 -5.06 1.16 -1.81
CA TRP A 68 -5.91 0.64 -2.87
C TRP A 68 -7.26 1.34 -2.81
N TYR A 69 -7.71 1.96 -3.91
CA TYR A 69 -9.03 2.59 -3.96
C TYR A 69 -10.06 1.64 -4.56
N ASP A 70 -11.10 1.34 -3.80
CA ASP A 70 -12.08 0.29 -4.13
C ASP A 70 -12.88 0.66 -5.39
N ASN A 71 -12.98 -0.24 -6.37
CA ASN A 71 -13.70 -0.04 -7.65
C ASN A 71 -13.19 1.15 -8.50
N VAL A 72 -12.01 1.69 -8.20
CA VAL A 72 -11.44 2.84 -8.89
C VAL A 72 -10.34 2.42 -9.87
N ASN A 73 -9.90 1.15 -9.82
CA ASN A 73 -8.71 0.65 -10.52
C ASN A 73 -7.52 1.60 -10.35
N GLY A 74 -7.30 2.03 -9.10
CA GLY A 74 -6.28 3.00 -8.76
C GLY A 74 -5.57 2.59 -7.47
N ILE A 75 -4.24 2.66 -7.51
CA ILE A 75 -3.41 2.44 -6.33
C ILE A 75 -2.49 3.65 -6.13
N TRP A 76 -2.31 4.02 -4.87
CA TRP A 76 -1.33 4.99 -4.44
C TRP A 76 -0.19 4.27 -3.75
N SER A 77 1.02 4.43 -4.26
CA SER A 77 2.24 4.06 -3.54
C SER A 77 2.54 5.18 -2.56
N CYS A 78 2.47 4.91 -1.26
CA CYS A 78 2.76 5.93 -0.26
C CYS A 78 4.24 6.33 -0.35
N TRP A 79 4.50 7.64 -0.31
CA TRP A 79 5.83 8.23 -0.44
C TRP A 79 6.33 8.85 0.86
N GLY A 80 5.50 8.87 1.89
CA GLY A 80 5.97 9.24 3.22
C GLY A 80 6.85 8.15 3.84
N GLY A 81 6.86 8.08 5.16
CA GLY A 81 7.84 7.23 5.85
C GLY A 81 7.34 6.67 7.17
N PHE A 82 7.91 5.53 7.53
CA PHE A 82 7.74 4.93 8.85
C PHE A 82 8.69 5.55 9.87
N ASN A 83 8.15 6.01 10.99
CA ASN A 83 8.91 6.43 12.15
C ASN A 83 8.88 5.32 13.22
N SER A 84 9.99 4.63 13.42
CA SER A 84 10.10 3.55 14.41
C SER A 84 10.03 4.00 15.87
N ALA A 85 10.21 5.30 16.16
CA ALA A 85 10.05 5.83 17.52
C ALA A 85 8.57 5.97 17.90
N THR A 86 7.70 6.27 16.93
CA THR A 86 6.25 6.43 17.15
C THR A 86 5.42 5.28 16.60
N ASN A 87 6.03 4.37 15.85
CA ASN A 87 5.37 3.31 15.08
C ASN A 87 4.32 3.82 14.09
N LEU A 88 4.50 5.04 13.56
CA LEU A 88 3.59 5.61 12.57
C LEU A 88 4.24 5.61 11.20
N TYR A 89 3.53 5.10 10.20
CA TYR A 89 3.77 5.41 8.79
C TYR A 89 2.83 6.55 8.39
N LEU A 90 3.37 7.67 7.91
CA LEU A 90 2.59 8.85 7.53
C LEU A 90 2.62 9.05 6.02
N ASP A 91 1.49 9.43 5.42
CA ASP A 91 1.42 9.89 4.02
C ASP A 91 0.47 11.10 3.92
N GLU A 92 0.81 12.08 3.09
CA GLU A 92 0.12 13.38 2.99
C GLU A 92 -0.73 13.54 1.72
N HIS A 93 -0.77 12.52 0.85
CA HIS A 93 -1.36 12.61 -0.49
C HIS A 93 -2.42 11.53 -0.73
N VAL A 94 -3.20 11.20 0.31
CA VAL A 94 -4.24 10.17 0.21
C VAL A 94 -5.60 10.80 -0.06
N ALA A 95 -6.38 10.19 -0.96
CA ALA A 95 -7.71 10.69 -1.29
C ALA A 95 -8.67 10.55 -0.10
N SER A 96 -9.37 11.64 0.22
CA SER A 96 -10.30 11.68 1.36
C SER A 96 -11.73 11.26 0.97
N ASN A 97 -12.48 10.73 1.92
CA ASN A 97 -13.89 10.33 1.82
C ASN A 97 -14.17 9.27 0.73
N VAL A 98 -13.20 8.40 0.48
CA VAL A 98 -13.32 7.27 -0.46
C VAL A 98 -13.13 5.94 0.25
N ALA A 99 -13.81 4.90 -0.24
CA ALA A 99 -13.58 3.53 0.21
C ALA A 99 -12.25 3.02 -0.34
N ALA A 100 -11.45 2.39 0.53
CA ALA A 100 -10.10 1.99 0.21
C ALA A 100 -9.62 0.83 1.11
N HIS A 101 -8.56 0.18 0.68
CA HIS A 101 -7.76 -0.71 1.52
C HIS A 101 -6.37 -0.11 1.77
N LEU A 102 -6.01 0.04 3.04
CA LEU A 102 -4.66 0.38 3.46
C LEU A 102 -3.84 -0.90 3.54
N ILE A 103 -2.73 -0.94 2.82
CA ILE A 103 -1.87 -2.11 2.73
C ILE A 103 -0.49 -1.74 3.24
N VAL A 104 0.06 -2.54 4.14
CA VAL A 104 1.41 -2.34 4.66
C VAL A 104 2.18 -3.64 4.52
N VAL A 105 3.40 -3.52 4.02
CA VAL A 105 4.32 -4.64 3.82
C VAL A 105 5.61 -4.36 4.57
N SER A 106 6.09 -5.36 5.32
CA SER A 106 7.39 -5.31 5.97
C SER A 106 8.15 -6.62 5.82
N VAL A 107 9.47 -6.54 5.76
CA VAL A 107 10.36 -7.71 5.88
C VAL A 107 11.13 -7.62 7.17
N LYS A 108 11.00 -8.64 8.01
CA LYS A 108 11.68 -8.73 9.31
C LYS A 108 12.33 -10.08 9.44
N ASN A 109 13.65 -10.11 9.61
CA ASN A 109 14.44 -11.35 9.72
C ASN A 109 14.20 -12.31 8.54
N GLY A 110 14.10 -11.78 7.32
CA GLY A 110 13.84 -12.57 6.10
C GLY A 110 12.42 -13.13 5.97
N LYS A 111 11.52 -12.79 6.89
CA LYS A 111 10.10 -13.17 6.85
C LYS A 111 9.26 -11.98 6.42
N LEU A 112 8.27 -12.27 5.58
CA LEU A 112 7.29 -11.29 5.11
C LEU A 112 6.20 -11.10 6.18
N TYR A 113 5.90 -9.83 6.48
CA TYR A 113 4.85 -9.40 7.37
C TYR A 113 3.93 -8.44 6.62
N THR A 114 2.62 -8.69 6.63
CA THR A 114 1.67 -7.85 5.91
C THR A 114 0.44 -7.52 6.74
N ALA A 115 -0.20 -6.41 6.40
CA ALA A 115 -1.52 -6.02 6.88
C ALA A 115 -2.34 -5.44 5.73
N ILE A 116 -3.63 -5.76 5.68
CA ILE A 116 -4.61 -5.17 4.76
C ILE A 116 -5.81 -4.74 5.61
N LEU A 117 -6.18 -3.47 5.53
CA LEU A 117 -7.30 -2.90 6.28
C LEU A 117 -8.26 -2.17 5.32
N GLY A 118 -9.45 -2.73 5.11
CA GLY A 118 -10.54 -2.03 4.43
C GLY A 118 -11.14 -0.93 5.32
N THR A 119 -11.32 0.26 4.76
CA THR A 119 -11.83 1.44 5.46
C THR A 119 -12.44 2.46 4.49
N THR A 120 -13.11 3.47 5.04
CA THR A 120 -13.30 4.75 4.34
C THR A 120 -12.26 5.74 4.83
N ILE A 121 -11.54 6.40 3.92
CA ILE A 121 -10.53 7.39 4.29
C ILE A 121 -11.21 8.60 4.92
N THR A 122 -10.95 8.82 6.20
CA THR A 122 -11.34 10.00 6.97
C THR A 122 -10.17 10.98 7.06
N ASP A 123 -10.48 12.28 7.07
CA ASP A 123 -9.47 13.33 7.12
C ASP A 123 -8.58 13.27 8.35
N ASN A 124 -7.25 13.37 8.15
CA ASN A 124 -6.24 13.43 9.22
C ASN A 124 -6.30 12.25 10.21
N ALA A 125 -6.85 11.12 9.78
CA ALA A 125 -7.11 9.99 10.66
C ALA A 125 -5.89 9.07 10.84
N THR A 126 -5.85 8.41 11.99
CA THR A 126 -4.91 7.35 12.30
C THR A 126 -5.60 5.99 12.25
N TYR A 127 -5.08 5.08 11.44
CA TYR A 127 -5.55 3.71 11.30
C TYR A 127 -4.60 2.76 12.03
N ASN A 128 -5.14 1.84 12.81
CA ASN A 128 -4.33 0.84 13.50
C ASN A 128 -4.24 -0.43 12.63
N LEU A 129 -3.02 -0.84 12.30
CA LEU A 129 -2.76 -2.04 11.52
C LEU A 129 -1.86 -2.99 12.32
N THR A 130 -2.23 -4.26 12.32
CA THR A 130 -1.42 -5.33 12.91
C THR A 130 -0.82 -6.16 11.80
N LEU A 131 0.48 -6.01 11.59
CA LEU A 131 1.21 -6.85 10.65
C LEU A 131 1.35 -8.26 11.21
N THR A 132 1.06 -9.24 10.36
CA THR A 132 1.21 -10.66 10.68
C THR A 132 2.17 -11.32 9.70
N GLU A 133 2.88 -12.34 10.14
CA GLU A 133 3.75 -13.12 9.25
C GLU A 133 2.87 -13.80 8.18
N THR A 134 3.17 -13.57 6.91
CA THR A 134 2.41 -14.07 5.76
C THR A 134 3.33 -14.67 4.72
N SER A 135 2.86 -15.64 3.93
CA SER A 135 3.58 -16.08 2.73
C SER A 135 3.24 -15.20 1.55
N GLU A 136 4.15 -15.11 0.58
CA GLU A 136 3.94 -14.38 -0.68
C GLU A 136 2.64 -14.83 -1.36
N THR A 137 2.42 -16.14 -1.50
CA THR A 137 1.19 -16.69 -2.08
C THR A 137 -0.06 -16.25 -1.34
N SER A 138 -0.07 -16.28 0.01
CA SER A 138 -1.23 -15.87 0.78
C SER A 138 -1.53 -14.38 0.65
N PHE A 139 -0.48 -13.56 0.56
CA PHE A 139 -0.62 -12.12 0.37
C PHE A 139 -1.14 -11.80 -1.03
N SER A 140 -0.56 -12.37 -2.09
CA SER A 140 -1.04 -12.21 -3.47
C SER A 140 -2.50 -12.65 -3.64
N ASN A 141 -2.89 -13.77 -3.01
CA ASN A 141 -4.29 -14.21 -3.03
C ASN A 141 -5.21 -13.18 -2.37
N SER A 142 -4.81 -12.61 -1.24
CA SER A 142 -5.60 -11.58 -0.54
C SER A 142 -5.78 -10.32 -1.40
N LEU A 143 -4.72 -9.87 -2.08
CA LEU A 143 -4.78 -8.72 -2.99
C LEU A 143 -5.73 -8.97 -4.17
N ASN A 144 -5.74 -10.18 -4.73
CA ASN A 144 -6.64 -10.54 -5.84
C ASN A 144 -8.12 -10.67 -5.44
N THR A 145 -8.45 -10.55 -4.15
CA THR A 145 -9.84 -10.52 -3.67
C THR A 145 -10.35 -9.12 -3.36
N LEU A 146 -9.49 -8.10 -3.46
CA LEU A 146 -9.87 -6.72 -3.21
C LEU A 146 -10.77 -6.18 -4.36
N PRO A 147 -11.72 -5.28 -4.04
CA PRO A 147 -12.72 -4.77 -4.98
C PRO A 147 -12.22 -3.64 -5.90
#